data_AF-A0A099NRC8-F1
#
_entry.id   AF-A0A099NRC8-F1
#
_cell.length_a   1.000
_cell.length_b   1.000
_cell.length_c   1.000
_cell.angle_alpha   90.00
_cell.angle_beta   90.00
_cell.angle_gamma   90.00
#
_symmetry.space_group_name_H-M   'P 1'
#
loop_
_entity.id
_entity.type
_entity.pdbx_description
1 polymer ?
#
loop_
_entity_poly.entity_id
_entity_poly.type
_entity_poly.pdbx_seq_one_letter_code
_entity_poly.pdbx_strand_id
1 'polypeptide(L)'
;MLLHDSKSLEYTNKTILVLSPNAGNIGHFLPVVQYIYNELHYNVFIYSYRGYGKSTGSPTESGLKKDADAVMKYLASHNQVSKSSVITYGRSLGGA
;
A
#
# COMPACT_ATOMS: atom_id res chain seq x y z
N MET A 1 4.06 -4.62 4.74
CA MET A 1 3.12 -3.81 5.54
C MET A 1 3.87 -3.30 6.76
N LEU A 2 3.71 -2.02 7.09
CA LEU A 2 4.28 -1.37 8.27
C LEU A 2 3.13 -0.83 9.11
N LEU A 3 3.12 -1.20 10.39
CA LEU A 3 2.07 -0.84 11.33
C LEU A 3 2.70 -0.10 12.51
N HIS A 4 2.08 0.99 12.90
CA HIS A 4 2.32 1.60 14.21
C HIS A 4 1.60 0.81 15.29
N ASP A 5 2.09 0.90 16.53
CA ASP A 5 1.34 0.43 17.68
C ASP A 5 0.04 1.23 17.79
N SER A 6 -1.09 0.53 17.70
CA SER A 6 -2.43 1.09 17.85
C SER A 6 -2.67 1.82 19.18
N LYS A 7 -1.82 1.60 20.19
CA LYS A 7 -1.88 2.28 21.50
C LYS A 7 -0.98 3.50 21.60
N SER A 8 -0.12 3.76 20.61
CA SER A 8 0.76 4.92 20.61
C SER A 8 -0.04 6.21 20.46
N LEU A 9 0.34 7.25 21.20
CA LEU A 9 -0.24 8.58 21.08
C LEU A 9 0.09 9.26 19.75
N GLU A 10 1.19 8.84 19.10
CA GLU A 10 1.61 9.37 17.80
C GLU A 10 0.87 8.70 16.64
N TYR A 11 0.25 7.53 16.86
CA TYR A 11 -0.44 6.82 15.79
C TYR A 11 -1.66 7.62 15.32
N THR A 12 -1.58 8.09 14.08
CA THR A 12 -2.74 8.68 13.42
C THR A 12 -3.46 7.53 12.71
N ASN A 13 -4.69 7.22 13.14
CA ASN A 13 -5.52 6.09 12.69
C ASN A 13 -5.87 6.11 11.18
N LYS A 14 -4.84 6.00 10.34
CA LYS A 14 -4.82 6.12 8.89
C LYS A 14 -3.85 5.09 8.34
N THR A 15 -4.18 4.58 7.17
CA THR A 15 -3.34 3.64 6.43
C THR A 15 -3.19 4.13 5.01
N ILE A 16 -1.97 4.29 4.54
CA ILE A 16 -1.69 4.61 3.13
C ILE A 16 -1.47 3.32 2.36
N LEU A 17 -2.27 3.10 1.32
CA LEU A 17 -2.06 2.09 0.30
C LEU A 17 -1.25 2.69 -0.85
N VAL A 18 0.01 2.31 -0.98
CA VAL A 18 0.92 2.77 -2.04
C VAL A 18 0.74 1.91 -3.29
N LEU A 19 0.21 2.51 -4.35
CA LEU A 19 0.05 1.91 -5.68
C LEU A 19 1.23 2.34 -6.55
N SER A 20 2.17 1.41 -6.75
CA SER A 20 3.39 1.67 -7.53
C SER A 20 3.07 1.91 -9.02
N PRO A 21 3.94 2.59 -9.79
CA PRO A 21 3.84 2.72 -11.23
C PRO A 21 4.36 1.45 -11.94
N ASN A 22 4.01 1.36 -13.22
CA ASN A 22 3.96 0.15 -14.04
C ASN A 22 5.25 -0.68 -14.18
N ALA A 23 6.45 -0.22 -13.80
CA ALA A 23 7.69 -0.93 -14.16
C ALA A 23 8.83 -0.83 -13.13
N GLY A 24 8.55 -0.30 -11.94
CA GLY A 24 9.58 -0.06 -10.93
C GLY A 24 9.65 -1.15 -9.88
N ASN A 25 10.86 -1.46 -9.41
CA ASN A 25 11.03 -2.12 -8.13
C ASN A 25 10.31 -1.29 -7.05
N ILE A 26 9.49 -1.93 -6.21
CA ILE A 26 8.79 -1.27 -5.09
C ILE A 26 9.76 -0.52 -4.16
N GLY A 27 11.05 -0.91 -4.17
CA GLY A 27 12.16 -0.25 -3.50
C GLY A 27 12.30 1.23 -3.83
N HIS A 28 11.89 1.67 -5.03
CA HIS A 28 11.90 3.10 -5.40
C HIS A 28 10.94 3.93 -4.53
N PHE A 29 9.97 3.29 -3.87
CA PHE A 29 9.02 3.94 -2.96
C PHE A 29 9.51 3.96 -1.51
N LEU A 30 10.64 3.34 -1.18
CA LEU A 30 11.13 3.32 0.21
C LEU A 30 11.29 4.72 0.82
N PRO A 31 11.81 5.75 0.11
CA PRO A 31 11.85 7.10 0.66
C PRO A 31 10.46 7.66 1.00
N VAL A 32 9.46 7.38 0.15
CA VAL A 32 8.07 7.81 0.38
C VAL A 32 7.46 7.04 1.56
N VAL A 33 7.67 5.72 1.61
CA VAL A 33 7.21 4.86 2.72
C VAL A 33 7.83 5.32 4.04
N GLN A 34 9.12 5.63 4.05
CA GLN A 34 9.83 6.11 5.22
C GLN A 34 9.28 7.45 5.70
N TYR A 35 9.04 8.40 4.79
CA TYR A 35 8.43 9.69 5.13
C TYR A 35 7.02 9.52 5.72
N ILE A 36 6.16 8.72 5.08
CA ILE A 36 4.79 8.48 5.56
C ILE A 36 4.81 7.81 6.94
N TYR A 37 5.70 6.84 7.15
CA TYR A 37 5.75 6.09 8.39
C TYR A 37 6.32 6.91 9.54
N ASN A 38 7.43 7.64 9.31
CA ASN A 38 8.15 8.36 10.36
C ASN A 38 7.58 9.76 10.65
N GLU A 39 7.20 10.51 9.61
CA GLU A 39 6.82 11.92 9.76
C GLU A 39 5.31 12.10 9.88
N LEU A 40 4.52 11.23 9.23
CA LEU A 40 3.05 11.31 9.31
C LEU A 40 2.48 10.34 10.35
N HIS A 41 3.27 9.37 10.83
CA HIS A 41 2.83 8.33 11.76
C HIS A 41 1.62 7.52 11.25
N TYR A 42 1.55 7.28 9.94
CA TYR A 42 0.51 6.47 9.32
C TYR A 42 0.99 5.04 9.11
N ASN A 43 0.06 4.08 9.13
CA ASN A 43 0.36 2.74 8.65
C ASN A 43 0.63 2.78 7.13
N VAL A 44 1.47 1.86 6.64
CA VAL A 44 1.79 1.79 5.21
C VAL A 44 1.62 0.37 4.69
N PHE A 45 0.83 0.24 3.63
CA PHE A 45 0.76 -0.97 2.83
C PHE A 45 1.31 -0.68 1.43
N ILE A 46 2.26 -1.49 0.99
CA ILE A 46 2.85 -1.46 -0.34
C ILE A 46 3.04 -2.90 -0.80
N TYR A 47 2.84 -3.15 -2.09
CA TYR A 47 2.96 -4.47 -2.71
C TYR A 47 3.53 -4.36 -4.11
N SER A 48 4.13 -5.45 -4.60
CA SER A 48 4.52 -5.58 -6.01
C SER A 48 3.34 -6.10 -6.81
N TYR A 49 3.01 -5.43 -7.91
CA TYR A 49 2.04 -5.94 -8.88
C TYR A 49 2.44 -7.33 -9.39
N ARG A 50 1.46 -8.09 -9.85
CA ARG A 50 1.70 -9.35 -10.58
C ARG A 50 2.74 -9.17 -11.68
N GLY A 51 3.67 -10.13 -11.78
CA GLY A 51 4.79 -10.08 -12.73
C GLY A 51 6.00 -9.23 -12.30
N TYR A 52 5.97 -8.59 -11.13
CA TYR A 52 7.10 -7.84 -10.58
C TYR A 52 7.60 -8.40 -9.26
N GLY A 53 8.91 -8.28 -9.02
CA GLY A 53 9.55 -8.74 -7.78
C GLY A 53 9.34 -10.24 -7.57
N LYS A 54 8.62 -10.59 -6.50
CA LYS A 54 8.27 -11.99 -6.19
C LYS A 54 6.84 -12.37 -6.58
N SER A 55 6.05 -11.43 -7.12
CA SER A 55 4.68 -11.67 -7.54
C SER A 55 4.65 -12.36 -8.92
N THR A 56 3.91 -13.45 -9.04
CA THR A 56 3.78 -14.23 -10.29
C THR A 56 2.77 -13.59 -11.26
N GLY A 57 2.70 -14.08 -12.51
CA GLY A 57 1.74 -13.64 -13.53
C GLY A 57 2.24 -12.53 -14.45
N SER A 58 1.32 -11.88 -15.17
CA SER A 58 1.64 -10.80 -16.12
C SER A 58 0.86 -9.51 -15.81
N PRO A 59 1.50 -8.33 -15.90
CA PRO A 59 0.91 -7.04 -15.52
C PRO A 59 -0.03 -6.51 -16.62
N THR A 60 -1.20 -7.11 -16.74
CA THR A 60 -2.28 -6.61 -17.61
C THR A 60 -3.18 -5.67 -16.81
N GLU A 61 -3.81 -4.68 -17.46
CA GLU A 61 -4.71 -3.73 -16.78
C GLU A 61 -5.79 -4.42 -15.92
N SER A 62 -6.47 -5.42 -16.49
CA SER A 62 -7.45 -6.23 -15.75
C SER A 62 -6.84 -6.96 -14.55
N GLY A 63 -5.59 -7.43 -14.70
CA GLY A 63 -4.85 -8.06 -13.62
C GLY A 63 -4.49 -7.08 -12.50
N LEU A 64 -4.04 -5.87 -12.83
CA LEU A 64 -3.72 -4.84 -11.85
C LEU A 64 -4.95 -4.42 -11.03
N LYS A 65 -6.11 -4.28 -11.69
CA LYS A 65 -7.40 -4.01 -11.02
C LYS A 65 -7.76 -5.13 -10.03
N LYS A 66 -7.63 -6.39 -10.45
CA LYS A 66 -7.85 -7.56 -9.56
C LYS A 66 -6.88 -7.59 -8.37
N ASP A 67 -5.63 -7.20 -8.57
CA ASP A 67 -4.66 -7.10 -7.47
C ASP A 67 -5.08 -6.04 -6.46
N ALA A 68 -5.52 -4.86 -6.94
CA ALA A 68 -6.02 -3.79 -6.08
C ALA A 68 -7.26 -4.24 -5.28
N ASP A 69 -8.22 -4.91 -5.92
CA ASP A 69 -9.40 -5.47 -5.25
C ASP A 69 -9.03 -6.49 -4.15
N ALA A 70 -8.08 -7.39 -4.45
CA ALA A 70 -7.60 -8.37 -3.49
C ALA A 70 -6.91 -7.71 -2.29
N VAL A 71 -6.10 -6.67 -2.53
CA VAL A 71 -5.45 -5.89 -1.48
C VAL A 71 -6.48 -5.15 -0.64
N MET A 72 -7.46 -4.48 -1.24
CA MET A 72 -8.51 -3.78 -0.50
C MET A 72 -9.33 -4.74 0.37
N LYS A 73 -9.66 -5.93 -0.14
CA LYS A 73 -10.32 -6.98 0.64
C LYS A 73 -9.45 -7.45 1.82
N TYR A 74 -8.15 -7.61 1.60
CA TYR A 74 -7.21 -7.96 2.67
C TYR A 74 -7.17 -6.88 3.76
N LEU A 75 -7.04 -5.60 3.38
CA LEU A 75 -7.01 -4.48 4.32
C LEU A 75 -8.32 -4.36 5.11
N ALA A 76 -9.46 -4.57 4.47
CA ALA A 76 -10.78 -4.56 5.10
C ALA A 76 -10.96 -5.70 6.13
N SER A 77 -10.25 -6.82 5.98
CA SER A 77 -10.27 -7.93 6.93
C SER A 77 -9.25 -7.81 8.08
N HIS A 78 -8.33 -6.87 7.99
CA HIS A 78 -7.22 -6.74 8.94
C HIS A 78 -7.68 -6.08 10.25
N ASN A 79 -7.32 -6.66 11.40
CA ASN A 79 -7.81 -6.26 12.74
C ASN A 79 -7.64 -4.76 13.10
N GLN A 80 -6.50 -4.16 12.75
CA GLN A 80 -6.19 -2.75 12.97
C GLN A 80 -6.61 -1.89 11.77
N VAL A 81 -6.19 -2.24 10.55
CA VAL A 81 -6.42 -1.40 9.37
C VAL A 81 -7.89 -1.25 9.00
N SER A 82 -8.72 -2.27 9.23
CA SER A 82 -10.17 -2.18 9.03
C SER A 82 -10.85 -1.07 9.84
N LYS A 83 -10.20 -0.61 10.93
CA LYS A 83 -10.67 0.49 11.79
C LYS A 83 -10.03 1.83 11.45
N SER A 84 -9.14 1.86 10.46
CA SER A 84 -8.41 3.05 10.03
C SER A 84 -8.97 3.59 8.72
N SER A 85 -8.80 4.90 8.47
CA SER A 85 -9.08 5.44 7.14
C SER A 85 -8.01 4.98 6.15
N VAL A 86 -8.42 4.22 5.13
CA VAL A 86 -7.51 3.79 4.05
C VAL A 86 -7.48 4.89 2.98
N ILE A 87 -6.29 5.38 2.67
CA ILE A 87 -6.04 6.41 1.66
C ILE A 87 -5.14 5.80 0.59
N THR A 88 -5.53 5.89 -0.68
CA THR A 88 -4.71 5.41 -1.80
C THR A 88 -3.74 6.49 -2.25
N TYR A 89 -2.46 6.14 -2.35
CA TYR A 89 -1.43 6.97 -2.95
C TYR A 89 -0.96 6.31 -4.24
N GLY A 90 -1.46 6.82 -5.36
CA GLY A 90 -1.11 6.39 -6.71
C GLY A 90 -0.18 7.39 -7.38
N ARG A 91 0.91 6.91 -7.99
CA ARG A 91 1.77 7.74 -8.87
C ARG A 91 1.62 7.28 -10.32
N SER A 92 1.33 8.22 -11.22
CA SER A 92 1.16 7.93 -12.66
C SER A 92 0.09 6.86 -12.89
N LEU A 93 0.42 5.71 -13.49
CA LEU A 93 -0.55 4.61 -13.71
C LEU A 93 -1.20 4.11 -12.42
N GLY A 94 -0.51 4.20 -11.27
CA GLY A 94 -1.08 3.79 -9.99
C GLY A 94 -2.25 4.66 -9.51
N GLY A 95 -2.56 5.78 -10.17
CA GLY A 95 -3.70 6.65 -9.86
C GLY A 95 -4.90 6.54 -10.81
N ALA A 96 -4.85 5.65 -11.81
CA ALA A 96 -5.86 5.49 -12.85
C ALA A 96 -6.90 4.40 -12.54
#